data_AF-A0A4Q3T831-F1
#
_entry.id   AF-A0A4Q3T831-F1
#
_cell.length_a   1.000
_cell.length_b   1.000
_cell.length_c   1.000
_cell.angle_alpha   90.00
_cell.angle_beta   90.00
_cell.angle_gamma   90.00
#
_symmetry.space_group_name_H-M   'P 1'
#
loop_
_entity.id
_entity.type
_entity.pdbx_description
1 polymer ?
#
loop_
_entity_poly.entity_id
_entity_poly.type
_entity_poly.pdbx_seq_one_letter_code
_entity_poly.pdbx_strand_id
1 'polypeptide(L)'
;MAKCDGLPVRIGFLGLFECVASVGLADSARRAAGLPMADGHFAWAAEVRKTLPPEVRRVVHMLAAHEQRLNFPLTRIQADCPHTEIVYPGMHSDVGGGYGLGTQGRSPSDGELLSQAALLHMHKAARIAGVPLLDPLRMRGDLLKDYALDKDLAASWNFYMRQASADHLAEQTSRGTGLPAPLQDCRSHDALVRLHMRLYYDFRRAHLGPTPGNRPGFWIWPKASPNAQEREDIDSYNALLLGDVRRLGSIKPDLPCNHLLGEMLARRPPMPPAMPHPSQRQLPRQLMRAQDQEWMAWALDVMQGKRRVDGDGHYYLIGRYMHDSLAGFYLLGYTTREEKSETLLALVEKKARGEALNAHEAEVVTNYNRISPTNAAVKKAIQKRIDDKNDIENAQYADLTAVLKAREEYARTGVFDTDENRAIDESGIFPVLKDGDAEE
;
A
#
# COMPACT_ATOMS: atom_id res chain seq x y z
N MET A 1 36.13 -9.67 -1.09
CA MET A 1 35.70 -8.90 0.10
C MET A 1 35.82 -7.45 -0.26
N ALA A 2 34.69 -6.75 -0.35
CA ALA A 2 34.63 -5.34 -0.69
C ALA A 2 35.46 -4.50 0.27
N LYS A 3 36.07 -3.45 -0.28
CA LYS A 3 36.86 -2.49 0.49
C LYS A 3 36.43 -1.07 0.14
N CYS A 4 36.44 -0.18 1.12
CA CYS A 4 36.33 1.27 0.96
C CYS A 4 37.62 1.86 1.53
N ASP A 5 38.41 2.56 0.71
CA ASP A 5 39.73 3.10 1.08
C ASP A 5 40.67 2.07 1.74
N GLY A 6 40.67 0.85 1.19
CA GLY A 6 41.49 -0.25 1.70
C GLY A 6 40.94 -0.95 2.95
N LEU A 7 39.91 -0.39 3.59
CA LEU A 7 39.25 -0.97 4.76
C LEU A 7 38.18 -1.97 4.33
N PRO A 8 38.14 -3.18 4.94
CA PRO A 8 37.13 -4.17 4.64
C PRO A 8 35.72 -3.67 5.03
N VAL A 9 34.79 -3.69 4.09
CA VAL A 9 33.39 -3.31 4.33
C VAL A 9 32.54 -4.55 4.54
N ARG A 10 31.57 -4.46 5.45
CA ARG A 10 30.53 -5.47 5.70
C ARG A 10 29.21 -4.77 5.99
N ILE A 11 28.12 -5.37 5.51
CA ILE A 11 26.77 -4.98 5.89
C ILE A 11 26.33 -5.93 7.00
N GLY A 12 26.38 -5.46 8.26
CA GLY A 12 26.09 -6.29 9.43
C GLY A 12 24.64 -6.75 9.51
N PHE A 13 23.72 -5.90 9.05
CA PHE A 13 22.28 -6.14 9.06
C PHE A 13 21.63 -5.37 7.91
N LEU A 14 20.76 -6.05 7.15
CA LEU A 14 19.91 -5.46 6.14
C LEU A 14 18.44 -5.68 6.55
N GLY A 15 17.77 -4.62 6.98
CA GLY A 15 16.35 -4.62 7.30
C GLY A 15 15.55 -4.08 6.12
N LEU A 16 14.59 -4.86 5.64
CA LEU A 16 13.76 -4.54 4.49
C LEU A 16 12.28 -4.61 4.87
N PHE A 17 11.50 -3.68 4.34
CA PHE A 17 10.05 -3.68 4.42
C PHE A 17 9.49 -3.68 3.00
N GLU A 18 8.62 -4.64 2.72
CA GLU A 18 7.84 -4.83 1.50
C GLU A 18 8.50 -4.25 0.24
N CYS A 19 9.61 -4.86 -0.20
CA CYS A 19 10.37 -4.34 -1.34
C CYS A 19 9.57 -4.40 -2.65
N VAL A 20 9.57 -3.31 -3.41
CA VAL A 20 8.97 -3.21 -4.73
C VAL A 20 10.01 -2.71 -5.72
N ALA A 21 10.38 -3.54 -6.71
CA ALA A 21 11.38 -3.21 -7.73
C ALA A 21 10.80 -2.83 -9.09
N SER A 22 9.50 -2.52 -9.18
CA SER A 22 8.89 -1.95 -10.37
C SER A 22 9.00 -0.42 -10.33
N VAL A 23 9.88 0.13 -11.16
CA VAL A 23 9.86 1.55 -11.54
C VAL A 23 9.86 1.56 -13.07
N GLY A 24 8.83 2.11 -13.69
CA GLY A 24 8.55 2.01 -15.13
C GLY A 24 7.05 1.93 -15.42
N LEU A 25 6.65 1.63 -16.68
CA LEU A 25 5.26 1.27 -16.99
C LEU A 25 4.83 0.14 -16.04
N ALA A 26 3.85 0.43 -15.20
CA ALA A 26 3.24 -0.51 -14.28
C ALA A 26 2.93 -1.87 -14.93
N ASP A 27 3.06 -2.98 -14.21
CA ASP A 27 2.66 -4.30 -14.73
C ASP A 27 1.18 -4.30 -15.16
N SER A 28 0.35 -3.48 -14.52
CA SER A 28 -1.03 -3.17 -14.93
C SER A 28 -1.12 -2.45 -16.29
N ALA A 29 -0.27 -1.46 -16.56
CA ALA A 29 -0.23 -0.71 -17.82
C ALA A 29 0.32 -1.59 -18.96
N ARG A 30 1.31 -2.46 -18.68
CA ARG A 30 1.76 -3.53 -19.58
C ARG A 30 0.63 -4.53 -19.88
N ARG A 31 -0.05 -5.02 -18.84
CA ARG A 31 -1.20 -5.93 -18.95
C ARG A 31 -2.43 -5.28 -19.55
N ALA A 32 -2.57 -3.95 -19.54
CA ALA A 32 -3.62 -3.23 -20.25
C ALA A 32 -3.24 -3.07 -21.73
N ALA A 33 -2.00 -2.68 -22.02
CA ALA A 33 -1.50 -2.39 -23.36
C ALA A 33 -1.11 -3.62 -24.20
N GLY A 34 -0.95 -4.81 -23.60
CA GLY A 34 -0.65 -6.04 -24.34
C GLY A 34 0.75 -6.10 -24.95
N LEU A 35 1.71 -5.36 -24.40
CA LEU A 35 3.09 -5.29 -24.87
C LEU A 35 3.94 -6.39 -24.21
N PRO A 36 4.45 -7.39 -24.95
CA PRO A 36 5.13 -8.56 -24.38
C PRO A 36 6.62 -8.35 -24.04
N MET A 37 7.24 -7.21 -24.38
CA MET A 37 8.70 -7.03 -24.38
C MET A 37 9.25 -5.99 -23.37
N ALA A 38 8.46 -5.55 -22.40
CA ALA A 38 8.92 -4.65 -21.33
C ALA A 38 8.37 -5.15 -19.99
N ASP A 39 9.21 -5.77 -19.18
CA ASP A 39 8.86 -6.41 -17.90
C ASP A 39 8.71 -5.43 -16.73
N GLY A 40 8.68 -4.12 -17.00
CA GLY A 40 8.54 -3.08 -15.97
C GLY A 40 9.80 -2.86 -15.13
N HIS A 41 10.92 -3.49 -15.50
CA HIS A 41 12.19 -3.30 -14.83
C HIS A 41 13.10 -2.41 -15.68
N PHE A 42 13.46 -1.23 -15.15
CA PHE A 42 14.70 -0.59 -15.60
C PHE A 42 15.87 -1.55 -15.37
N ALA A 43 16.95 -1.39 -16.13
CA ALA A 43 18.14 -2.25 -16.07
C ALA A 43 18.70 -2.45 -14.64
N TRP A 44 18.50 -1.49 -13.74
CA TRP A 44 18.91 -1.61 -12.33
C TRP A 44 18.04 -2.58 -11.50
N ALA A 45 16.76 -2.77 -11.82
CA ALA A 45 15.90 -3.68 -11.07
C ALA A 45 16.20 -5.17 -11.38
N ALA A 46 16.86 -5.46 -12.52
CA ALA A 46 17.45 -6.77 -12.78
C ALA A 46 18.61 -7.08 -11.80
N GLU A 47 19.34 -6.06 -11.33
CA GLU A 47 20.38 -6.23 -10.31
C GLU A 47 19.79 -6.57 -8.93
N VAL A 48 18.61 -6.02 -8.58
CA VAL A 48 17.93 -6.28 -7.29
C VAL A 48 17.46 -7.75 -7.17
N ARG A 49 17.29 -8.45 -8.30
CA ARG A 49 16.95 -9.88 -8.33
C ARG A 49 18.15 -10.81 -8.16
N LYS A 50 19.37 -10.31 -8.27
CA LYS A 50 20.57 -11.12 -8.03
C LYS A 50 20.68 -11.43 -6.55
N THR A 51 21.34 -12.54 -6.24
CA THR A 51 21.71 -12.86 -4.86
C THR A 51 22.53 -11.72 -4.26
N LEU A 52 22.17 -11.32 -3.05
CA LEU A 52 22.87 -10.28 -2.32
C LEU A 52 24.36 -10.59 -2.21
N PRO A 53 25.21 -9.54 -2.20
CA PRO A 53 26.65 -9.73 -2.10
C PRO A 53 27.04 -10.39 -0.77
N PRO A 54 28.13 -11.19 -0.74
CA PRO A 54 28.58 -11.93 0.44
C PRO A 54 29.01 -11.05 1.63
N GLU A 55 29.14 -9.74 1.39
CA GLU A 55 29.36 -8.71 2.40
C GLU A 55 28.16 -8.57 3.36
N VAL A 56 26.95 -8.95 2.94
CA VAL A 56 25.74 -8.93 3.77
C VAL A 56 25.74 -10.12 4.72
N ARG A 57 25.59 -9.85 6.01
CA ARG A 57 25.73 -10.87 7.08
C ARG A 57 24.41 -11.36 7.65
N ARG A 58 23.35 -10.57 7.56
CA ARG A 58 22.02 -10.92 8.03
C ARG A 58 20.98 -10.08 7.31
N VAL A 59 19.87 -10.71 6.92
CA VAL A 59 18.74 -10.06 6.28
C VAL A 59 17.46 -10.37 7.05
N VAL A 60 16.66 -9.34 7.32
CA VAL A 60 15.27 -9.47 7.77
C VAL A 60 14.40 -8.72 6.79
N HIS A 61 13.41 -9.40 6.19
CA HIS A 61 12.50 -8.83 5.22
C HIS A 61 11.06 -9.04 5.68
N MET A 62 10.36 -7.94 5.96
CA MET A 62 8.96 -7.95 6.40
C MET A 62 8.05 -7.73 5.20
N LEU A 63 7.07 -8.62 5.03
CA LEU A 63 6.25 -8.73 3.83
C LEU A 63 4.78 -8.42 4.13
N ALA A 64 4.11 -7.67 3.26
CA ALA A 64 2.69 -7.36 3.37
C ALA A 64 1.85 -8.51 2.82
N ALA A 65 0.95 -9.05 3.65
CA ALA A 65 0.13 -10.19 3.27
C ALA A 65 -1.06 -9.83 2.38
N HIS A 66 -1.52 -8.58 2.42
CA HIS A 66 -2.74 -8.13 1.75
C HIS A 66 -2.46 -7.16 0.60
N GLU A 67 -1.20 -6.87 0.29
CA GLU A 67 -0.86 -6.03 -0.87
C GLU A 67 -1.16 -6.77 -2.17
N GLN A 68 -2.18 -6.30 -2.89
CA GLN A 68 -2.71 -6.96 -4.10
C GLN A 68 -2.55 -6.13 -5.37
N ARG A 69 -1.96 -4.93 -5.26
CA ARG A 69 -1.82 -4.04 -6.40
C ARG A 69 -0.77 -4.59 -7.34
N LEU A 70 -1.14 -4.71 -8.61
CA LEU A 70 -0.20 -5.07 -9.69
C LEU A 70 0.99 -4.10 -9.80
N ASN A 71 0.84 -2.91 -9.22
CA ASN A 71 1.85 -1.87 -9.18
C ASN A 71 2.91 -2.03 -8.10
N PHE A 72 2.58 -2.81 -7.08
CA PHE A 72 3.44 -3.09 -5.95
C PHE A 72 3.78 -4.59 -5.95
N PRO A 73 4.34 -5.15 -7.04
CA PRO A 73 4.74 -6.54 -7.04
C PRO A 73 5.89 -6.73 -6.04
N LEU A 74 5.64 -7.58 -5.06
CA LEU A 74 6.65 -7.95 -4.07
C LEU A 74 7.92 -8.44 -4.76
N THR A 75 9.05 -7.88 -4.33
CA THR A 75 10.39 -8.28 -4.72
C THR A 75 11.07 -9.01 -3.57
N ARG A 76 11.00 -10.34 -3.60
CA ARG A 76 11.71 -11.19 -2.64
C ARG A 76 13.20 -11.19 -2.92
N ILE A 77 14.00 -11.08 -1.88
CA ILE A 77 15.45 -10.97 -1.96
C ILE A 77 16.09 -12.35 -1.79
N GLN A 78 17.10 -12.65 -2.61
CA GLN A 78 17.91 -13.86 -2.47
C GLN A 78 19.19 -13.51 -1.73
N ALA A 79 19.59 -14.33 -0.74
CA ALA A 79 20.79 -14.08 0.05
C ALA A 79 21.44 -15.38 0.52
N ASP A 80 22.77 -15.44 0.44
CA ASP A 80 23.57 -16.59 0.92
C ASP A 80 24.01 -16.44 2.39
N CYS A 81 23.27 -15.64 3.17
CA CYS A 81 23.49 -15.41 4.59
C CYS A 81 22.20 -15.73 5.38
N PRO A 82 22.23 -15.74 6.73
CA PRO A 82 21.01 -15.84 7.52
C PRO A 82 19.96 -14.81 7.07
N HIS A 83 18.90 -15.30 6.45
CA HIS A 83 17.83 -14.52 5.84
C HIS A 83 16.49 -14.97 6.41
N THR A 84 15.71 -14.01 6.91
CA THR A 84 14.39 -14.27 7.49
C THR A 84 13.35 -13.40 6.79
N GLU A 85 12.36 -14.03 6.17
CA GLU A 85 11.16 -13.36 5.68
C GLU A 85 10.04 -13.53 6.70
N ILE A 86 9.32 -12.44 7.00
CA ILE A 86 8.23 -12.44 7.98
C ILE A 86 7.02 -11.80 7.32
N VAL A 87 5.91 -12.54 7.24
CA VAL A 87 4.65 -12.02 6.67
C VAL A 87 3.85 -11.31 7.76
N TYR A 88 3.38 -10.12 7.45
CA TYR A 88 2.63 -9.21 8.31
C TYR A 88 1.22 -8.98 7.74
N PRO A 89 0.15 -9.00 8.56
CA PRO A 89 -1.12 -8.43 8.12
C PRO A 89 -0.95 -6.96 7.78
N GLY A 90 -1.46 -6.59 6.61
CA GLY A 90 -1.48 -5.22 6.15
C GLY A 90 -1.26 -5.11 4.64
N MET A 91 -1.51 -3.90 4.13
CA MET A 91 -1.08 -3.45 2.82
C MET A 91 0.39 -2.98 2.87
N HIS A 92 0.95 -2.51 1.75
CA HIS A 92 2.35 -2.07 1.68
C HIS A 92 2.77 -1.12 2.82
N SER A 93 2.03 -0.03 3.03
CA SER A 93 2.35 0.98 4.06
C SER A 93 1.90 0.59 5.47
N ASP A 94 1.05 -0.43 5.64
CA ASP A 94 0.80 -1.02 6.96
C ASP A 94 2.01 -1.81 7.48
N VAL A 95 2.95 -2.17 6.60
CA VAL A 95 4.21 -2.83 6.96
C VAL A 95 5.38 -1.85 6.91
N GLY A 96 5.52 -1.09 5.81
CA GLY A 96 6.60 -0.13 5.64
C GLY A 96 6.45 1.18 6.41
N GLY A 97 5.22 1.52 6.84
CA GLY A 97 4.87 2.86 7.31
C GLY A 97 4.50 3.81 6.17
N GLY A 98 3.90 4.94 6.51
CA GLY A 98 3.56 6.01 5.56
C GLY A 98 2.06 6.33 5.45
N TYR A 99 1.18 5.56 6.08
CA TYR A 99 -0.21 5.99 6.25
C TYR A 99 -0.30 7.15 7.25
N GLY A 100 -1.13 8.14 6.92
CA GLY A 100 -1.39 9.28 7.80
C GLY A 100 -2.33 8.92 8.95
N LEU A 101 -2.29 9.72 10.01
CA LEU A 101 -3.20 9.53 11.15
C LEU A 101 -4.65 9.75 10.74
N GLY A 102 -5.51 8.78 11.05
CA GLY A 102 -6.92 8.86 10.69
C GLY A 102 -7.21 8.57 9.23
N THR A 103 -6.20 8.28 8.40
CA THR A 103 -6.44 7.99 6.98
C THR A 103 -7.32 6.78 6.87
N GLN A 104 -8.28 6.85 5.96
CA GLN A 104 -9.28 5.81 5.85
C GLN A 104 -9.96 5.53 7.23
N GLY A 105 -10.16 6.55 8.05
CA GLY A 105 -10.77 6.38 9.38
C GLY A 105 -10.04 5.40 10.32
N ARG A 106 -8.79 5.03 10.04
CA ARG A 106 -7.95 4.10 10.83
C ARG A 106 -6.98 4.87 11.70
N SER A 107 -6.58 4.28 12.82
CA SER A 107 -5.35 4.67 13.53
C SER A 107 -5.15 6.19 13.72
N PRO A 108 -5.97 6.88 14.55
CA PRO A 108 -5.92 8.33 14.70
C PRO A 108 -4.70 8.85 15.48
N SER A 109 -3.86 7.96 16.01
CA SER A 109 -2.60 8.29 16.67
C SER A 109 -1.46 7.38 16.22
N ASP A 110 -0.21 7.83 16.38
CA ASP A 110 0.98 7.11 15.91
C ASP A 110 1.04 5.69 16.50
N GLY A 111 0.72 5.54 17.79
CA GLY A 111 0.71 4.26 18.47
C GLY A 111 -0.34 3.26 17.96
N GLU A 112 -1.32 3.71 17.19
CA GLU A 112 -2.37 2.88 16.62
C GLU A 112 -2.12 2.51 15.16
N LEU A 113 -1.09 3.04 14.50
CA LEU A 113 -0.71 2.63 13.15
C LEU A 113 -0.28 1.16 13.15
N LEU A 114 -0.83 0.36 12.24
CA LEU A 114 -0.50 -1.07 12.15
C LEU A 114 0.99 -1.32 11.91
N SER A 115 1.66 -0.39 11.22
CA SER A 115 3.09 -0.37 10.96
C SER A 115 3.95 -0.30 12.23
N GLN A 116 3.41 0.12 13.38
CA GLN A 116 4.14 0.09 14.65
C GLN A 116 4.57 -1.33 15.03
N ALA A 117 3.79 -2.36 14.67
CA ALA A 117 4.17 -3.74 14.92
C ALA A 117 5.43 -4.14 14.12
N ALA A 118 5.51 -3.71 12.86
CA ALA A 118 6.66 -3.97 11.98
C ALA A 118 7.89 -3.15 12.41
N LEU A 119 7.69 -1.85 12.71
CA LEU A 119 8.73 -0.95 13.22
C LEU A 119 9.40 -1.52 14.48
N LEU A 120 8.61 -1.89 15.49
CA LEU A 120 9.13 -2.37 16.77
C LEU A 120 9.84 -3.72 16.63
N HIS A 121 9.32 -4.61 15.79
CA HIS A 121 9.99 -5.88 15.53
C HIS A 121 11.32 -5.65 14.79
N MET A 122 11.36 -4.79 13.77
CA MET A 122 12.58 -4.51 13.02
C MET A 122 13.62 -3.82 13.92
N HIS A 123 13.20 -2.84 14.72
CA HIS A 123 14.07 -2.17 15.69
C HIS A 123 14.69 -3.18 16.66
N LYS A 124 13.90 -4.12 17.19
CA LYS A 124 14.40 -5.20 18.04
C LYS A 124 15.37 -6.12 17.29
N ALA A 125 15.03 -6.55 16.07
CA ALA A 125 15.86 -7.44 15.26
C ALA A 125 17.21 -6.80 14.90
N ALA A 126 17.20 -5.52 14.51
CA ALA A 126 18.39 -4.72 14.23
C ALA A 126 19.28 -4.58 15.47
N ARG A 127 18.71 -4.27 16.64
CA ARG A 127 19.46 -4.17 17.90
C ARG A 127 20.10 -5.50 18.31
N ILE A 128 19.36 -6.61 18.20
CA ILE A 128 19.90 -7.96 18.45
C ILE A 128 21.05 -8.28 17.47
N ALA A 129 20.98 -7.76 16.23
CA ALA A 129 22.05 -7.89 15.25
C ALA A 129 23.25 -6.94 15.47
N GLY A 130 23.20 -6.09 16.50
CA GLY A 130 24.29 -5.17 16.84
C GLY A 130 24.24 -3.82 16.11
N VAL A 131 23.12 -3.48 15.46
CA VAL A 131 22.92 -2.12 14.92
C VAL A 131 22.87 -1.14 16.10
N PRO A 132 23.62 -0.03 16.08
CA PRO A 132 23.76 0.90 17.21
C PRO A 132 22.53 1.82 17.36
N LEU A 133 21.34 1.22 17.49
CA LEU A 133 20.09 1.93 17.78
C LEU A 133 19.92 2.13 19.28
N LEU A 134 19.29 3.24 19.66
CA LEU A 134 19.01 3.55 21.05
C LEU A 134 18.06 2.51 21.67
N ASP A 135 18.30 2.20 22.93
CA ASP A 135 17.28 1.50 23.72
C ASP A 135 16.11 2.45 24.00
N PRO A 136 14.85 2.01 23.93
CA PRO A 136 13.69 2.85 24.29
C PRO A 136 13.83 3.54 25.66
N LEU A 137 14.48 2.89 26.64
CA LEU A 137 14.75 3.47 27.96
C LEU A 137 15.74 4.65 27.94
N ARG A 138 16.47 4.83 26.83
CA ARG A 138 17.45 5.90 26.61
C ARG A 138 16.99 6.92 25.58
N MET A 139 15.84 6.70 24.94
CA MET A 139 15.26 7.66 24.00
C MET A 139 14.74 8.88 24.77
N ARG A 140 14.88 10.05 24.16
CA ARG A 140 14.18 11.25 24.64
C ARG A 140 12.67 11.08 24.45
N GLY A 141 11.89 11.83 25.21
CA GLY A 141 10.42 11.71 25.19
C GLY A 141 9.75 12.07 23.87
N ASP A 142 10.39 12.87 23.01
CA ASP A 142 9.94 13.13 21.63
C ASP A 142 10.13 11.88 20.76
N LEU A 143 11.36 11.36 20.69
CA LEU A 143 11.68 10.16 19.92
C LEU A 143 10.92 8.92 20.40
N LEU A 144 10.71 8.77 21.72
CA LEU A 144 10.01 7.62 22.27
C LEU A 144 8.54 7.55 21.81
N LYS A 145 7.91 8.69 21.49
CA LYS A 145 6.53 8.72 20.99
C LYS A 145 6.41 8.05 19.62
N ASP A 146 7.42 8.19 18.77
CA ASP A 146 7.46 7.55 17.44
C ASP A 146 7.49 6.02 17.54
N TYR A 147 7.89 5.48 18.70
CA TYR A 147 7.93 4.05 19.02
C TYR A 147 6.75 3.59 19.89
N ALA A 148 5.74 4.44 20.08
CA ALA A 148 4.55 4.08 20.85
C ALA A 148 3.81 2.90 20.20
N LEU A 149 3.27 2.01 21.03
CA LEU A 149 2.36 0.95 20.60
C LEU A 149 1.16 0.95 21.52
N ASP A 150 -0.01 1.22 20.94
CA ASP A 150 -1.26 1.16 21.66
C ASP A 150 -1.54 -0.26 22.13
N LYS A 151 -2.05 -0.37 23.37
CA LYS A 151 -2.31 -1.67 24.01
C LYS A 151 -3.43 -2.44 23.30
N ASP A 152 -4.42 -1.74 22.74
CA ASP A 152 -5.54 -2.38 22.05
C ASP A 152 -5.11 -2.83 20.66
N LEU A 153 -4.24 -2.07 19.98
CA LEU A 153 -3.56 -2.54 18.77
C LEU A 153 -2.74 -3.80 19.06
N ALA A 154 -1.90 -3.79 20.10
CA ALA A 154 -1.09 -4.95 20.48
C ALA A 154 -1.95 -6.18 20.80
N ALA A 155 -3.06 -6.00 21.52
CA ALA A 155 -4.00 -7.08 21.80
C ALA A 155 -4.66 -7.61 20.51
N SER A 156 -5.19 -6.70 19.67
CA SER A 156 -5.83 -7.05 18.40
C SER A 156 -4.88 -7.81 17.47
N TRP A 157 -3.63 -7.35 17.37
CA TRP A 157 -2.56 -8.03 16.64
C TRP A 157 -2.36 -9.46 17.14
N ASN A 158 -2.21 -9.65 18.45
CA ASN A 158 -2.01 -10.96 19.04
C ASN A 158 -3.22 -11.89 18.82
N PHE A 159 -4.44 -11.39 18.91
CA PHE A 159 -5.65 -12.16 18.61
C PHE A 159 -5.69 -12.58 17.14
N TYR A 160 -5.44 -11.65 16.22
CA TYR A 160 -5.35 -11.93 14.79
C TYR A 160 -4.31 -13.00 14.46
N MET A 161 -3.09 -12.87 14.97
CA MET A 161 -2.00 -13.80 14.67
C MET A 161 -2.24 -15.20 15.26
N ARG A 162 -2.89 -15.27 16.43
CA ARG A 162 -3.36 -16.55 17.00
C ARG A 162 -4.47 -17.17 16.15
N GLN A 163 -5.44 -16.38 15.70
CA GLN A 163 -6.52 -16.86 14.83
C GLN A 163 -5.97 -17.37 13.50
N ALA A 164 -5.10 -16.61 12.83
CA ALA A 164 -4.43 -17.03 11.61
C ALA A 164 -3.72 -18.38 11.83
N SER A 165 -2.95 -18.50 12.90
CA SER A 165 -2.28 -19.77 13.23
C SER A 165 -3.24 -20.94 13.43
N ALA A 166 -4.36 -20.73 14.13
CA ALA A 166 -5.34 -21.78 14.41
C ALA A 166 -6.17 -22.18 13.16
N ASP A 167 -6.59 -21.19 12.36
CA ASP A 167 -7.35 -21.43 11.13
C ASP A 167 -6.52 -22.19 10.08
N HIS A 168 -5.21 -21.94 10.03
CA HIS A 168 -4.26 -22.73 9.23
C HIS A 168 -4.29 -24.22 9.61
N LEU A 169 -4.24 -24.51 10.91
CA LEU A 169 -4.26 -25.88 11.43
C LEU A 169 -5.58 -26.60 11.08
N ALA A 170 -6.71 -25.88 11.12
CA ALA A 170 -8.04 -26.41 10.82
C ALA A 170 -8.22 -26.72 9.31
N GLU A 171 -7.74 -25.85 8.41
CA GLU A 171 -7.80 -26.11 6.96
C GLU A 171 -6.97 -27.33 6.57
N GLN A 172 -5.86 -27.58 7.25
CA GLN A 172 -5.00 -28.74 6.99
C GLN A 172 -5.59 -30.05 7.49
N THR A 173 -6.23 -30.05 8.66
CA THR A 173 -6.86 -31.26 9.24
C THR A 173 -8.05 -31.74 8.40
N SER A 174 -8.75 -30.84 7.70
CA SER A 174 -9.82 -31.19 6.77
C SER A 174 -9.33 -31.77 5.42
N ARG A 175 -8.04 -31.63 5.07
CA ARG A 175 -7.45 -32.12 3.80
C ARG A 175 -6.60 -33.39 3.91
N GLY A 176 -6.41 -33.96 5.10
CA GLY A 176 -5.76 -35.28 5.25
C GLY A 176 -4.27 -35.36 4.83
N THR A 177 -3.58 -34.24 4.66
CA THR A 177 -2.14 -34.18 4.35
C THR A 177 -1.32 -33.97 5.64
N GLY A 178 -0.31 -34.82 5.85
CA GLY A 178 0.38 -34.99 7.13
C GLY A 178 1.16 -33.79 7.70
N LEU A 179 0.75 -33.42 8.92
CA LEU A 179 1.39 -32.65 10.01
C LEU A 179 1.73 -31.15 9.78
N PRO A 180 1.45 -30.28 10.79
CA PRO A 180 1.56 -28.83 10.63
C PRO A 180 2.95 -28.27 10.95
N ALA A 181 3.14 -27.07 10.43
CA ALA A 181 4.10 -26.10 10.90
C ALA A 181 3.26 -24.89 11.42
N PRO A 182 3.46 -24.38 12.66
CA PRO A 182 2.99 -23.06 13.11
C PRO A 182 3.18 -21.95 12.06
N LEU A 183 2.53 -20.78 12.20
CA LEU A 183 2.78 -19.63 11.31
C LEU A 183 4.29 -19.33 11.14
N GLN A 184 5.06 -19.55 12.21
CA GLN A 184 6.52 -19.37 12.26
C GLN A 184 7.29 -20.47 11.54
N ASP A 185 6.67 -21.64 11.32
CA ASP A 185 7.24 -22.81 10.66
C ASP A 185 6.66 -23.03 9.24
N CYS A 186 5.65 -22.24 8.83
CA CYS A 186 5.11 -22.22 7.46
C CYS A 186 6.22 -21.86 6.47
N ARG A 187 6.74 -22.87 5.76
CA ARG A 187 7.95 -22.72 4.93
C ARG A 187 7.71 -22.00 3.60
N SER A 188 6.47 -21.82 3.16
CA SER A 188 6.15 -21.15 1.90
C SER A 188 5.43 -19.82 2.09
N HIS A 189 5.99 -18.78 1.47
CA HIS A 189 5.41 -17.43 1.40
C HIS A 189 3.95 -17.47 0.93
N ASP A 190 3.66 -18.21 -0.15
CA ASP A 190 2.30 -18.33 -0.70
C ASP A 190 1.30 -18.91 0.31
N ALA A 191 1.70 -19.84 1.18
CA ALA A 191 0.81 -20.40 2.20
C ALA A 191 0.50 -19.37 3.30
N LEU A 192 1.49 -18.56 3.67
CA LEU A 192 1.30 -17.45 4.60
C LEU A 192 0.38 -16.38 4.02
N VAL A 193 0.59 -15.97 2.77
CA VAL A 193 -0.28 -15.01 2.08
C VAL A 193 -1.70 -15.57 1.95
N ARG A 194 -1.88 -16.84 1.57
CA ARG A 194 -3.21 -17.49 1.54
C ARG A 194 -3.92 -17.42 2.88
N LEU A 195 -3.20 -17.68 3.97
CA LEU A 195 -3.79 -17.65 5.30
C LEU A 195 -4.34 -16.27 5.68
N HIS A 196 -3.52 -15.25 5.52
CA HIS A 196 -3.91 -13.86 5.80
C HIS A 196 -5.05 -13.40 4.86
N MET A 197 -4.96 -13.73 3.58
CA MET A 197 -5.98 -13.42 2.58
C MET A 197 -7.31 -14.11 2.87
N ARG A 198 -7.33 -15.29 3.49
CA ARG A 198 -8.58 -15.95 3.90
C ARG A 198 -9.33 -15.13 4.95
N LEU A 199 -8.62 -14.66 5.96
CA LEU A 199 -9.18 -13.78 7.00
C LEU A 199 -9.67 -12.47 6.39
N TYR A 200 -8.92 -11.91 5.44
CA TYR A 200 -9.34 -10.74 4.69
C TYR A 200 -10.62 -11.01 3.89
N TYR A 201 -10.69 -12.10 3.12
CA TYR A 201 -11.90 -12.44 2.37
C TYR A 201 -13.11 -12.72 3.25
N ASP A 202 -12.93 -13.32 4.43
CA ASP A 202 -14.05 -13.50 5.37
C ASP A 202 -14.53 -12.17 5.96
N PHE A 203 -13.61 -11.26 6.31
CA PHE A 203 -13.93 -9.89 6.67
C PHE A 203 -14.75 -9.19 5.57
N ARG A 204 -14.25 -9.28 4.34
CA ARG A 204 -14.88 -8.70 3.15
C ARG A 204 -16.23 -9.35 2.87
N ARG A 205 -16.40 -10.67 3.01
CA ARG A 205 -17.71 -11.35 2.92
C ARG A 205 -18.70 -10.81 3.92
N ALA A 206 -18.31 -10.76 5.19
CA ALA A 206 -19.23 -10.38 6.27
C ALA A 206 -19.69 -8.92 6.13
N HIS A 207 -18.94 -8.12 5.39
CA HIS A 207 -19.16 -6.68 5.39
C HIS A 207 -19.18 -6.00 4.01
N LEU A 208 -19.05 -6.73 2.91
CA LEU A 208 -19.46 -6.25 1.59
C LEU A 208 -20.95 -6.58 1.46
N GLY A 209 -21.79 -5.68 1.93
CA GLY A 209 -23.24 -5.84 1.82
C GLY A 209 -23.68 -5.98 0.34
N PRO A 210 -24.77 -6.71 0.04
CA PRO A 210 -25.30 -6.83 -1.33
C PRO A 210 -25.98 -5.53 -1.82
N THR A 211 -26.22 -4.57 -0.94
CA THR A 211 -27.04 -3.37 -1.18
C THR A 211 -26.17 -2.11 -1.18
N PRO A 212 -26.23 -1.26 -2.21
CA PRO A 212 -25.66 0.09 -2.18
C PRO A 212 -26.16 0.85 -0.94
N GLY A 213 -25.26 1.40 -0.15
CA GLY A 213 -25.59 2.18 1.05
C GLY A 213 -25.61 1.40 2.39
N ASN A 214 -25.49 0.07 2.38
CA ASN A 214 -25.16 -0.66 3.60
C ASN A 214 -23.66 -0.51 3.82
N ARG A 215 -23.25 0.19 4.88
CA ARG A 215 -21.88 0.66 5.00
C ARG A 215 -20.91 -0.53 5.01
N PRO A 216 -19.98 -0.62 4.05
CA PRO A 216 -19.03 -1.74 3.99
C PRO A 216 -18.19 -1.85 5.27
N GLY A 217 -17.55 -3.00 5.51
CA GLY A 217 -16.90 -3.37 6.81
C GLY A 217 -15.94 -2.40 7.43
N PHE A 218 -15.42 -1.54 6.59
CA PHE A 218 -14.65 -0.39 6.91
C PHE A 218 -15.32 0.60 7.87
N TRP A 219 -16.63 0.79 7.74
CA TRP A 219 -17.45 1.79 8.43
C TRP A 219 -18.05 1.35 9.76
N ILE A 220 -17.80 0.10 10.14
CA ILE A 220 -18.35 -0.46 11.37
C ILE A 220 -17.52 0.01 12.58
N TRP A 221 -16.23 0.31 12.38
CA TRP A 221 -15.30 0.72 13.45
C TRP A 221 -14.39 1.92 13.09
N PRO A 222 -14.88 3.01 12.45
CA PRO A 222 -14.06 4.17 12.19
C PRO A 222 -13.64 4.81 13.51
N LYS A 223 -12.33 5.03 13.67
CA LYS A 223 -11.79 5.84 14.77
C LYS A 223 -11.66 7.32 14.40
N ALA A 224 -11.69 7.61 13.10
CA ALA A 224 -11.75 8.95 12.53
C ALA A 224 -12.76 8.97 11.38
N SER A 225 -13.26 10.15 11.06
CA SER A 225 -14.09 10.34 9.86
C SER A 225 -13.17 10.39 8.64
N PRO A 226 -13.22 9.40 7.72
CA PRO A 226 -12.46 9.50 6.49
C PRO A 226 -12.91 10.71 5.69
N ASN A 227 -12.00 11.33 4.94
CA ASN A 227 -12.30 12.47 4.09
C ASN A 227 -13.11 12.04 2.84
N ALA A 228 -13.56 13.00 2.03
CA ALA A 228 -14.43 12.70 0.89
C ALA A 228 -13.76 11.83 -0.19
N GLN A 229 -12.46 12.00 -0.42
CA GLN A 229 -11.69 11.18 -1.37
C GLN A 229 -11.62 9.74 -0.89
N GLU A 230 -11.23 9.54 0.36
CA GLU A 230 -11.08 8.20 0.95
C GLU A 230 -12.40 7.40 0.92
N ARG A 231 -13.54 8.10 1.03
CA ARG A 231 -14.86 7.47 0.89
C ARG A 231 -15.12 6.99 -0.52
N GLU A 232 -14.87 7.85 -1.51
CA GLU A 232 -15.05 7.51 -2.92
C GLU A 232 -14.16 6.32 -3.30
N ASP A 233 -12.88 6.36 -2.95
CA ASP A 233 -11.92 5.28 -3.25
C ASP A 233 -12.41 3.95 -2.69
N ILE A 234 -12.84 3.93 -1.43
CA ILE A 234 -13.29 2.72 -0.75
C ILE A 234 -14.60 2.21 -1.36
N ASP A 235 -15.57 3.08 -1.60
CA ASP A 235 -16.86 2.69 -2.17
C ASP A 235 -16.69 2.16 -3.60
N SER A 236 -15.82 2.78 -4.40
CA SER A 236 -15.40 2.30 -5.72
C SER A 236 -14.77 0.90 -5.62
N TYR A 237 -13.81 0.69 -4.72
CA TYR A 237 -13.15 -0.62 -4.55
C TYR A 237 -14.10 -1.72 -4.07
N ASN A 238 -15.05 -1.38 -3.21
CA ASN A 238 -16.08 -2.32 -2.78
C ASN A 238 -17.00 -2.71 -3.94
N ALA A 239 -17.38 -1.74 -4.77
CA ALA A 239 -18.18 -2.01 -5.98
C ALA A 239 -17.43 -2.90 -6.97
N LEU A 240 -16.12 -2.68 -7.15
CA LEU A 240 -15.24 -3.51 -7.98
C LEU A 240 -15.21 -4.97 -7.51
N LEU A 241 -14.86 -5.19 -6.24
CA LEU A 241 -14.75 -6.52 -5.66
C LEU A 241 -16.10 -7.25 -5.68
N LEU A 242 -17.21 -6.54 -5.42
CA LEU A 242 -18.55 -7.13 -5.53
C LEU A 242 -18.90 -7.51 -6.98
N GLY A 243 -18.48 -6.70 -7.95
CA GLY A 243 -18.58 -7.02 -9.37
C GLY A 243 -17.84 -8.30 -9.74
N ASP A 244 -16.60 -8.45 -9.24
CA ASP A 244 -15.78 -9.64 -9.48
C ASP A 244 -16.40 -10.89 -8.85
N VAL A 245 -16.87 -10.82 -7.59
CA VAL A 245 -17.55 -11.94 -6.92
C VAL A 245 -18.80 -12.37 -7.68
N ARG A 246 -19.64 -11.43 -8.13
CA ARG A 246 -20.85 -11.74 -8.93
C ARG A 246 -20.49 -12.41 -10.25
N ARG A 247 -19.48 -11.89 -10.95
CA ARG A 247 -19.04 -12.41 -12.24
C ARG A 247 -18.48 -13.82 -12.11
N LEU A 248 -17.58 -14.04 -11.15
CA LEU A 248 -17.00 -15.36 -10.86
C LEU A 248 -18.04 -16.38 -10.39
N GLY A 249 -19.02 -15.95 -9.58
CA GLY A 249 -20.13 -16.82 -9.17
C GLY A 249 -21.08 -17.22 -10.31
N SER A 250 -21.12 -16.47 -11.41
CA SER A 250 -21.98 -16.77 -12.58
C SER A 250 -21.37 -17.76 -13.58
N ILE A 251 -20.09 -18.07 -13.43
CA ILE A 251 -19.35 -19.00 -14.29
C ILE A 251 -19.65 -20.44 -13.85
N LYS A 252 -19.98 -21.32 -14.80
CA LYS A 252 -20.20 -22.73 -14.49
C LYS A 252 -18.84 -23.41 -14.17
N PRO A 253 -18.73 -24.17 -13.07
CA PRO A 253 -17.47 -24.73 -12.58
C PRO A 253 -16.86 -25.82 -13.47
N ASP A 254 -17.60 -26.32 -14.46
CA ASP A 254 -17.25 -27.46 -15.33
C ASP A 254 -16.78 -27.05 -16.74
N LEU A 255 -16.68 -25.76 -17.05
CA LEU A 255 -16.28 -25.28 -18.37
C LEU A 255 -14.74 -25.24 -18.54
N PRO A 256 -14.18 -25.84 -19.61
CA PRO A 256 -12.76 -25.74 -19.92
C PRO A 256 -12.30 -24.29 -20.12
N CYS A 257 -11.04 -23.99 -19.78
CA CYS A 257 -10.43 -22.65 -19.79
C CYS A 257 -10.70 -21.83 -21.08
N ASN A 258 -10.65 -22.47 -22.24
CA ASN A 258 -10.86 -21.81 -23.54
C ASN A 258 -12.34 -21.45 -23.77
N HIS A 259 -13.25 -22.22 -23.17
CA HIS A 259 -14.70 -22.01 -23.24
C HIS A 259 -15.17 -20.90 -22.31
N LEU A 260 -14.46 -20.70 -21.19
CA LEU A 260 -14.71 -19.65 -20.20
C LEU A 260 -14.41 -18.25 -20.78
N LEU A 261 -13.28 -18.11 -21.48
CA LEU A 261 -12.97 -16.91 -22.27
C LEU A 261 -14.01 -16.71 -23.40
N GLY A 262 -14.39 -17.79 -24.09
CA GLY A 262 -15.42 -17.77 -25.13
C GLY A 262 -16.81 -17.36 -24.64
N GLU A 263 -17.27 -17.87 -23.49
CA GLU A 263 -18.54 -17.48 -22.87
C GLU A 263 -18.47 -16.06 -22.30
N MET A 264 -17.35 -15.63 -21.72
CA MET A 264 -17.20 -14.24 -21.24
C MET A 264 -17.18 -13.21 -22.38
N LEU A 265 -16.69 -13.60 -23.56
CA LEU A 265 -16.74 -12.77 -24.77
C LEU A 265 -18.10 -12.85 -25.47
N ALA A 266 -18.76 -14.02 -25.44
CA ALA A 266 -20.04 -14.28 -26.12
C ALA A 266 -21.27 -13.82 -25.31
N ARG A 267 -21.25 -14.00 -23.98
CA ARG A 267 -22.17 -13.35 -23.06
C ARG A 267 -21.65 -11.93 -22.80
N ARG A 268 -21.81 -11.06 -23.78
CA ARG A 268 -22.13 -9.67 -23.45
C ARG A 268 -23.56 -9.71 -22.94
N PRO A 269 -23.85 -9.74 -21.62
CA PRO A 269 -25.17 -9.26 -21.20
C PRO A 269 -25.35 -7.89 -21.85
N PRO A 270 -26.57 -7.47 -22.24
CA PRO A 270 -26.79 -6.09 -22.67
C PRO A 270 -26.09 -5.22 -21.64
N MET A 271 -25.09 -4.45 -22.07
CA MET A 271 -24.30 -3.64 -21.15
C MET A 271 -25.32 -2.85 -20.33
N PRO A 272 -25.35 -2.97 -19.00
CA PRO A 272 -26.05 -1.97 -18.23
C PRO A 272 -25.49 -0.62 -18.72
N PRO A 273 -26.34 0.35 -19.08
CA PRO A 273 -25.87 1.64 -19.55
C PRO A 273 -24.96 2.20 -18.44
N ALA A 274 -23.67 2.36 -18.77
CA ALA A 274 -22.51 2.50 -17.89
C ALA A 274 -21.92 1.17 -17.33
N MET A 275 -20.83 0.69 -17.94
CA MET A 275 -19.92 -0.28 -17.33
C MET A 275 -18.66 0.49 -16.88
N PRO A 276 -18.38 0.69 -15.58
CA PRO A 276 -17.56 1.83 -15.18
C PRO A 276 -16.05 1.57 -15.03
N HIS A 277 -15.50 0.34 -15.17
CA HIS A 277 -14.16 0.09 -14.62
C HIS A 277 -13.13 -0.77 -15.39
N PRO A 278 -11.82 -0.40 -15.32
CA PRO A 278 -10.68 -1.11 -15.94
C PRO A 278 -10.39 -2.54 -15.43
N SER A 279 -10.66 -2.86 -14.16
CA SER A 279 -10.36 -4.20 -13.59
C SER A 279 -11.10 -5.32 -14.34
N GLN A 280 -12.30 -5.03 -14.84
CA GLN A 280 -13.12 -5.95 -15.62
C GLN A 280 -12.56 -6.25 -17.03
N ARG A 281 -11.58 -5.45 -17.51
CA ARG A 281 -10.82 -5.69 -18.75
C ARG A 281 -9.66 -6.67 -18.55
N GLN A 282 -9.22 -6.90 -17.30
CA GLN A 282 -8.06 -7.77 -17.00
C GLN A 282 -8.43 -9.21 -16.62
N LEU A 283 -9.64 -9.42 -16.10
CA LEU A 283 -10.16 -10.74 -15.71
C LEU A 283 -10.01 -11.82 -16.81
N PRO A 284 -10.22 -11.54 -18.11
CA PRO A 284 -10.04 -12.53 -19.17
C PRO A 284 -8.59 -13.03 -19.32
N ARG A 285 -7.59 -12.22 -18.95
CA ARG A 285 -6.16 -12.58 -19.08
C ARG A 285 -5.66 -13.39 -17.87
N GLN A 286 -6.21 -13.16 -16.68
CA GLN A 286 -5.85 -13.91 -15.46
C GLN A 286 -6.38 -15.35 -15.47
N LEU A 287 -7.51 -15.59 -16.15
CA LEU A 287 -8.09 -16.93 -16.31
C LEU A 287 -7.27 -17.88 -17.19
N MET A 288 -6.14 -17.43 -17.77
CA MET A 288 -5.30 -18.25 -18.64
C MET A 288 -4.35 -19.21 -17.88
N ARG A 289 -4.16 -19.05 -16.56
CA ARG A 289 -3.24 -19.88 -15.74
C ARG A 289 -4.01 -20.72 -14.71
N ALA A 290 -3.73 -22.03 -14.65
CA ALA A 290 -4.40 -22.95 -13.73
C ALA A 290 -4.22 -22.57 -12.24
N GLN A 291 -3.03 -22.10 -11.84
CA GLN A 291 -2.76 -21.68 -10.46
C GLN A 291 -3.60 -20.46 -10.04
N ASP A 292 -3.84 -19.52 -10.95
CA ASP A 292 -4.70 -18.36 -10.71
C ASP A 292 -6.16 -18.80 -10.54
N GLN A 293 -6.61 -19.81 -11.31
CA GLN A 293 -7.96 -20.36 -11.21
C GLN A 293 -8.21 -21.04 -9.85
N GLU A 294 -7.26 -21.85 -9.39
CA GLU A 294 -7.35 -22.48 -8.06
C GLU A 294 -7.44 -21.44 -6.94
N TRP A 295 -6.66 -20.35 -7.05
CA TRP A 295 -6.76 -19.23 -6.12
C TRP A 295 -8.13 -18.55 -6.17
N MET A 296 -8.62 -18.24 -7.37
CA MET A 296 -9.90 -17.54 -7.57
C MET A 296 -11.09 -18.38 -7.08
N ALA A 297 -11.11 -19.68 -7.36
CA ALA A 297 -12.14 -20.59 -6.87
C ALA A 297 -12.12 -20.68 -5.34
N TRP A 298 -10.92 -20.81 -4.75
CA TRP A 298 -10.75 -20.81 -3.30
C TRP A 298 -11.20 -19.50 -2.66
N ALA A 299 -10.79 -18.35 -3.20
CA ALA A 299 -11.20 -17.03 -2.72
C ALA A 299 -12.72 -16.84 -2.81
N LEU A 300 -13.32 -17.26 -3.93
CA LEU A 300 -14.77 -17.21 -4.13
C LEU A 300 -15.51 -18.07 -3.10
N ASP A 301 -15.03 -19.27 -2.81
CA ASP A 301 -15.63 -20.13 -1.78
C ASP A 301 -15.62 -19.46 -0.40
N VAL A 302 -14.52 -18.78 -0.03
CA VAL A 302 -14.45 -17.99 1.21
C VAL A 302 -15.45 -16.84 1.15
N MET A 303 -15.45 -16.06 0.08
CA MET A 303 -16.34 -14.91 -0.12
C MET A 303 -17.84 -15.29 -0.17
N GLN A 304 -18.18 -16.54 -0.53
CA GLN A 304 -19.53 -17.08 -0.52
C GLN A 304 -19.90 -17.80 0.78
N GLY A 305 -18.98 -17.85 1.76
CA GLY A 305 -19.19 -18.52 3.04
C GLY A 305 -19.20 -20.04 2.96
N LYS A 306 -18.77 -20.62 1.84
CA LYS A 306 -18.61 -22.09 1.68
C LYS A 306 -17.40 -22.61 2.47
N ARG A 307 -16.40 -21.76 2.71
CA ARG A 307 -15.26 -22.03 3.59
C ARG A 307 -15.40 -21.18 4.85
N ARG A 308 -15.81 -21.82 5.95
CA ARG A 308 -15.97 -21.17 7.25
C ARG A 308 -14.61 -20.71 7.80
N VAL A 309 -14.55 -19.51 8.37
CA VAL A 309 -13.42 -19.05 9.19
C VAL A 309 -13.90 -19.01 10.64
N ASP A 310 -13.12 -19.61 11.54
CA ASP A 310 -13.45 -19.68 12.96
C ASP A 310 -12.80 -18.53 13.74
N GLY A 311 -13.55 -17.93 14.66
CA GLY A 311 -13.10 -16.80 15.49
C GLY A 311 -13.35 -15.42 14.85
N ASP A 312 -13.15 -14.36 15.63
CA ASP A 312 -13.54 -12.99 15.29
C ASP A 312 -12.39 -11.96 15.37
N GLY A 313 -11.19 -12.37 15.80
CA GLY A 313 -10.02 -11.50 15.94
C GLY A 313 -9.68 -10.70 14.68
N HIS A 314 -9.86 -11.30 13.51
CA HIS A 314 -9.64 -10.63 12.23
C HIS A 314 -10.60 -9.48 11.94
N TYR A 315 -11.83 -9.51 12.44
CA TYR A 315 -12.74 -8.37 12.31
C TYR A 315 -12.22 -7.13 13.03
N TYR A 316 -11.58 -7.29 14.19
CA TYR A 316 -11.04 -6.17 14.95
C TYR A 316 -9.75 -5.61 14.35
N LEU A 317 -8.79 -6.46 13.96
CA LEU A 317 -7.53 -5.96 13.39
C LEU A 317 -7.78 -5.28 12.05
N ILE A 318 -8.45 -5.98 11.13
CA ILE A 318 -8.74 -5.47 9.79
C ILE A 318 -9.68 -4.27 9.85
N GLY A 319 -10.72 -4.37 10.67
CA GLY A 319 -11.76 -3.36 10.77
C GLY A 319 -11.33 -2.06 11.46
N ARG A 320 -10.24 -2.05 12.24
CA ARG A 320 -9.88 -0.89 13.08
C ARG A 320 -8.50 -0.30 12.76
N TYR A 321 -7.59 -1.10 12.21
CA TYR A 321 -6.18 -0.72 12.06
C TYR A 321 -5.62 -0.93 10.66
N MET A 322 -6.19 -1.86 9.88
CA MET A 322 -5.68 -2.14 8.53
C MET A 322 -6.32 -1.21 7.50
N HIS A 323 -5.47 -0.68 6.63
CA HIS A 323 -5.90 0.10 5.47
C HIS A 323 -6.26 -0.82 4.31
N ASP A 324 -7.07 -0.31 3.38
CA ASP A 324 -7.43 -1.01 2.14
C ASP A 324 -6.65 -0.45 0.95
N SER A 325 -6.21 -1.33 0.04
CA SER A 325 -5.38 -0.96 -1.11
C SER A 325 -5.68 -1.78 -2.37
N LEU A 326 -6.90 -2.28 -2.53
CA LEU A 326 -7.32 -2.99 -3.74
C LEU A 326 -7.33 -2.08 -5.00
N ALA A 327 -6.18 -1.84 -5.64
CA ALA A 327 -6.10 -1.03 -6.86
C ALA A 327 -6.54 -1.79 -8.11
N GLY A 328 -7.60 -1.30 -8.76
CA GLY A 328 -7.61 -1.19 -10.21
C GLY A 328 -6.77 0.02 -10.60
N PHE A 329 -5.98 -0.06 -11.67
CA PHE A 329 -5.33 1.13 -12.19
C PHE A 329 -6.39 2.09 -12.73
N TYR A 330 -6.75 3.06 -11.91
CA TYR A 330 -6.78 4.49 -12.19
C TYR A 330 -6.96 5.20 -10.84
N LEU A 331 -6.11 6.21 -10.62
CA LEU A 331 -6.05 7.12 -9.46
C LEU A 331 -5.76 6.46 -8.09
N LEU A 332 -4.47 6.26 -7.81
CA LEU A 332 -3.96 6.76 -6.52
C LEU A 332 -4.18 8.28 -6.59
N GLY A 333 -5.31 8.76 -6.09
CA GLY A 333 -5.35 10.15 -5.64
C GLY A 333 -4.26 10.34 -4.60
N TYR A 334 -3.83 11.58 -4.36
CA TYR A 334 -2.78 11.89 -3.40
C TYR A 334 -2.99 11.15 -2.07
N THR A 335 -2.13 10.17 -1.79
CA THR A 335 -2.36 9.15 -0.77
C THR A 335 -1.85 9.53 0.59
N THR A 336 -0.78 10.31 0.60
CA THR A 336 -0.18 10.84 1.82
C THR A 336 -0.42 12.34 1.89
N ARG A 337 -0.35 12.89 3.10
CA ARG A 337 -0.47 14.34 3.26
C ARG A 337 0.72 15.05 2.60
N GLU A 338 1.87 14.41 2.66
CA GLU A 338 3.12 14.83 2.04
C GLU A 338 2.95 14.95 0.52
N GLU A 339 2.42 13.91 -0.13
CA GLU A 339 2.16 13.89 -1.58
C GLU A 339 1.16 14.97 -2.01
N LYS A 340 0.11 15.21 -1.19
CA LYS A 340 -0.83 16.32 -1.39
C LYS A 340 -0.10 17.66 -1.37
N SER A 341 0.71 17.90 -0.36
CA SER A 341 1.42 19.18 -0.21
C SER A 341 2.45 19.41 -1.32
N GLU A 342 3.24 18.40 -1.67
CA GLU A 342 4.21 18.46 -2.77
C GLU A 342 3.53 18.70 -4.12
N THR A 343 2.42 18.01 -4.38
CA THR A 343 1.70 18.20 -5.65
C THR A 343 1.05 19.57 -5.74
N LEU A 344 0.47 20.06 -4.64
CA LEU A 344 -0.08 21.41 -4.60
C LEU A 344 0.99 22.46 -4.94
N LEU A 345 2.17 22.34 -4.35
CA LEU A 345 3.32 23.20 -4.65
C LEU A 345 3.65 23.13 -6.14
N ALA A 346 3.78 21.92 -6.70
CA ALA A 346 4.10 21.71 -8.11
C ALA A 346 3.03 22.31 -9.06
N LEU A 347 1.74 22.20 -8.74
CA LEU A 347 0.65 22.73 -9.55
C LEU A 347 0.56 24.26 -9.53
N VAL A 348 0.80 24.88 -8.38
CA VAL A 348 0.87 26.35 -8.27
C VAL A 348 2.04 26.89 -9.09
N GLU A 349 3.20 26.24 -9.03
CA GLU A 349 4.34 26.61 -9.86
C GLU A 349 4.08 26.38 -11.36
N LYS A 350 3.52 25.23 -11.74
CA LYS A 350 3.13 24.89 -13.12
C LYS A 350 2.23 25.99 -13.70
N LYS A 351 1.24 26.45 -12.91
CA LYS A 351 0.38 27.57 -13.30
C LYS A 351 1.14 28.89 -13.43
N ALA A 352 2.05 29.20 -12.51
CA ALA A 352 2.85 30.42 -12.55
C ALA A 352 3.76 30.49 -13.79
N ARG A 353 4.24 29.33 -14.28
CA ARG A 353 5.02 29.21 -15.53
C ARG A 353 4.16 29.27 -16.80
N GLY A 354 2.84 29.34 -16.68
CA GLY A 354 1.91 29.39 -17.83
C GLY A 354 1.69 28.05 -18.53
N GLU A 355 2.05 26.94 -17.89
CA GLU A 355 1.83 25.60 -18.44
C GLU A 355 0.34 25.21 -18.40
N ALA A 356 -0.08 24.34 -19.33
CA ALA A 356 -1.45 23.87 -19.41
C ALA A 356 -1.80 22.93 -18.24
N LEU A 357 -2.97 23.15 -17.63
CA LEU A 357 -3.53 22.28 -16.60
C LEU A 357 -4.68 21.45 -17.19
N ASN A 358 -4.83 20.21 -16.77
CA ASN A 358 -6.05 19.44 -17.06
C ASN A 358 -7.23 19.93 -16.19
N ALA A 359 -8.43 19.39 -16.40
CA ALA A 359 -9.64 19.84 -15.69
C ALA A 359 -9.50 19.73 -14.16
N HIS A 360 -9.00 18.60 -13.66
CA HIS A 360 -8.79 18.36 -12.24
C HIS A 360 -7.72 19.29 -11.63
N GLU A 361 -6.56 19.42 -12.27
CA GLU A 361 -5.49 20.32 -11.86
C GLU A 361 -5.95 21.79 -11.82
N ALA A 362 -6.76 22.20 -12.81
CA ALA A 362 -7.33 23.54 -12.85
C ALA A 362 -8.32 23.78 -11.69
N GLU A 363 -9.09 22.77 -11.31
CA GLU A 363 -9.97 22.83 -10.14
C GLU A 363 -9.18 22.93 -8.83
N VAL A 364 -8.12 22.13 -8.66
CA VAL A 364 -7.20 22.22 -7.50
C VAL A 364 -6.64 23.64 -7.34
N VAL A 365 -6.11 24.22 -8.42
CA VAL A 365 -5.58 25.59 -8.39
C VAL A 365 -6.67 26.63 -8.13
N THR A 366 -7.88 26.41 -8.65
CA THR A 366 -9.04 27.28 -8.37
C THR A 366 -9.44 27.23 -6.90
N ASN A 367 -9.49 26.04 -6.31
CA ASN A 367 -9.80 25.84 -4.89
C ASN A 367 -8.74 26.47 -3.99
N TYR A 368 -7.45 26.28 -4.30
CA TYR A 368 -6.34 26.96 -3.64
C TYR A 368 -6.51 28.48 -3.65
N ASN A 369 -6.85 29.07 -4.81
CA ASN A 369 -7.07 30.51 -4.92
C ASN A 369 -8.28 30.98 -4.11
N ARG A 370 -9.35 30.18 -4.05
CA ARG A 370 -10.59 30.48 -3.30
C ARG A 370 -10.47 30.34 -1.79
N ILE A 371 -9.44 29.66 -1.25
CA ILE A 371 -9.26 29.58 0.20
C ILE A 371 -9.16 30.99 0.79
N SER A 372 -10.13 31.29 1.66
CA SER A 372 -10.24 32.53 2.41
C SER A 372 -8.96 32.83 3.21
N PRO A 373 -8.62 34.11 3.46
CA PRO A 373 -7.51 34.51 4.33
C PRO A 373 -7.49 33.87 5.74
N THR A 374 -8.57 33.19 6.16
CA THR A 374 -8.65 32.45 7.43
C THR A 374 -7.75 31.19 7.48
N ASN A 375 -7.25 30.68 6.35
CA ASN A 375 -6.23 29.63 6.30
C ASN A 375 -4.87 30.20 5.82
N ALA A 376 -4.50 31.38 6.33
CA ALA A 376 -3.27 32.10 5.98
C ALA A 376 -1.99 31.27 6.13
N ALA A 377 -1.97 30.30 7.06
CA ALA A 377 -0.82 29.41 7.28
C ALA A 377 -0.49 28.57 6.04
N VAL A 378 -1.48 27.99 5.37
CA VAL A 378 -1.29 27.15 4.17
C VAL A 378 -0.74 27.98 3.00
N LYS A 379 -1.36 29.14 2.70
CA LYS A 379 -0.88 30.03 1.63
C LYS A 379 0.52 30.57 1.93
N LYS A 380 0.81 30.93 3.18
CA LYS A 380 2.14 31.39 3.60
C LYS A 380 3.19 30.28 3.48
N ALA A 381 2.86 29.05 3.89
CA ALA A 381 3.75 27.90 3.81
C ALA A 381 4.14 27.55 2.36
N ILE A 382 3.16 27.57 1.46
CA ILE A 382 3.38 27.30 0.02
C ILE A 382 4.14 28.44 -0.63
N GLN A 383 3.72 29.70 -0.42
CA GLN A 383 4.38 30.85 -1.01
C GLN A 383 5.85 30.95 -0.56
N LYS A 384 6.13 30.72 0.72
CA LYS A 384 7.49 30.71 1.24
C LYS A 384 8.37 29.69 0.49
N ARG A 385 7.87 28.48 0.21
CA ARG A 385 8.64 27.43 -0.49
C ARG A 385 8.88 27.78 -1.96
N ILE A 386 7.90 28.40 -2.61
CA ILE A 386 8.07 28.96 -3.96
C ILE A 386 9.16 30.05 -3.94
N ASP A 387 9.11 30.97 -2.98
CA ASP A 387 10.08 32.05 -2.85
C ASP A 387 11.49 31.52 -2.56
N ASP A 388 11.64 30.62 -1.58
CA ASP A 388 12.92 29.98 -1.23
C ASP A 388 13.53 29.26 -2.46
N LYS A 389 12.71 28.54 -3.23
CA LYS A 389 13.16 27.84 -4.44
C LYS A 389 13.57 28.81 -5.54
N ASN A 390 12.78 29.86 -5.78
CA ASN A 390 13.11 30.90 -6.75
C ASN A 390 14.40 31.64 -6.36
N ASP A 391 14.60 31.93 -5.08
CA ASP A 391 15.83 32.53 -4.58
C ASP A 391 17.03 31.63 -4.85
N ILE A 392 16.88 30.31 -4.67
CA ILE A 392 17.94 29.34 -4.97
C ILE A 392 18.21 29.23 -6.47
N GLU A 393 17.18 29.23 -7.31
CA GLU A 393 17.32 29.12 -8.76
C GLU A 393 17.90 30.40 -9.39
N ASN A 394 17.60 31.57 -8.84
CA ASN A 394 18.04 32.87 -9.36
C ASN A 394 19.33 33.41 -8.69
N ALA A 395 19.80 32.80 -7.60
CA ALA A 395 21.02 33.22 -6.93
C ALA A 395 22.28 33.01 -7.80
N GLN A 396 23.21 33.95 -7.71
CA GLN A 396 24.55 33.80 -8.27
C GLN A 396 25.45 33.09 -7.26
N TYR A 397 25.89 31.88 -7.60
CA TYR A 397 26.79 31.08 -6.77
C TYR A 397 28.24 31.22 -7.24
N ALA A 398 29.16 31.23 -6.28
CA ALA A 398 30.59 31.30 -6.56
C ALA A 398 31.13 30.02 -7.24
N ASP A 399 30.55 28.85 -6.92
CA ASP A 399 30.92 27.55 -7.47
C ASP A 399 29.79 26.52 -7.36
N LEU A 400 29.99 25.33 -7.95
CA LEU A 400 29.04 24.21 -7.93
C LEU A 400 28.82 23.66 -6.51
N THR A 401 29.81 23.74 -5.61
CA THR A 401 29.69 23.26 -4.24
C THR A 401 28.70 24.12 -3.44
N ALA A 402 28.70 25.43 -3.66
CA ALA A 402 27.74 26.35 -3.07
C ALA A 402 26.30 26.09 -3.58
N VAL A 403 26.14 25.78 -4.88
CA VAL A 403 24.83 25.37 -5.45
C VAL A 403 24.31 24.10 -4.78
N LEU A 404 25.16 23.07 -4.67
CA LEU A 404 24.78 21.79 -4.08
C LEU A 404 24.39 21.92 -2.61
N LYS A 405 25.14 22.72 -1.83
CA LYS A 405 24.79 23.00 -0.43
C LYS A 405 23.44 23.72 -0.29
N ALA A 406 23.18 24.74 -1.10
CA ALA A 406 21.91 25.47 -1.05
C ALA A 406 20.73 24.55 -1.41
N ARG A 407 20.89 23.68 -2.40
CA ARG A 407 19.89 22.67 -2.77
C ARG A 407 19.69 21.60 -1.70
N GLU A 408 20.75 21.17 -1.05
CA GLU A 408 20.69 20.20 0.06
C GLU A 408 20.01 20.81 1.29
N GLU A 409 20.28 22.08 1.59
CA GLU A 409 19.61 22.81 2.67
C GLU A 409 18.11 22.99 2.38
N TYR A 410 17.75 23.37 1.16
CA TYR A 410 16.35 23.42 0.72
C TYR A 410 15.67 22.05 0.74
N ALA A 411 16.34 20.98 0.33
CA ALA A 411 15.81 19.62 0.44
C ALA A 411 15.53 19.24 1.92
N ARG A 412 16.24 19.86 2.87
CA ARG A 412 16.07 19.63 4.30
C ARG A 412 14.99 20.51 4.94
N THR A 413 14.84 21.75 4.49
CA THR A 413 13.94 22.75 5.10
C THR A 413 12.67 23.03 4.28
N GLY A 414 12.64 22.60 3.02
CA GLY A 414 11.54 22.81 2.07
C GLY A 414 10.43 21.78 2.20
N VAL A 415 10.62 20.71 2.98
CA VAL A 415 9.57 19.72 3.29
C VAL A 415 8.53 20.35 4.20
N PHE A 416 7.26 20.04 3.96
CA PHE A 416 6.16 20.43 4.84
C PHE A 416 6.22 19.66 6.16
N ASP A 417 6.04 20.34 7.27
CA ASP A 417 5.91 19.68 8.56
C ASP A 417 4.55 18.99 8.71
N THR A 418 4.39 18.19 9.77
CA THR A 418 3.17 17.40 10.01
C THR A 418 1.91 18.27 10.18
N ASP A 419 2.05 19.46 10.75
CA ASP A 419 0.92 20.37 10.97
C ASP A 419 0.53 21.10 9.69
N GLU A 420 1.52 21.51 8.89
CA GLU A 420 1.33 22.08 7.55
C GLU A 420 0.67 21.07 6.61
N ASN A 421 1.17 19.83 6.59
CA ASN A 421 0.61 18.71 5.83
C ASN A 421 -0.85 18.44 6.20
N ARG A 422 -1.15 18.44 7.51
CA ARG A 422 -2.53 18.30 8.00
C ARG A 422 -3.41 19.47 7.58
N ALA A 423 -2.92 20.71 7.69
CA ALA A 423 -3.67 21.89 7.30
C ALA A 423 -3.99 21.92 5.80
N ILE A 424 -3.06 21.45 4.95
CA ILE A 424 -3.28 21.32 3.50
C ILE A 424 -4.33 20.24 3.23
N ASP A 425 -4.20 19.06 3.85
CA ASP A 425 -5.14 17.95 3.69
C ASP A 425 -6.59 18.32 4.09
N GLU A 426 -6.76 19.06 5.19
CA GLU A 426 -8.06 19.46 5.73
C GLU A 426 -8.68 20.69 5.03
N SER A 427 -7.93 21.38 4.17
CA SER A 427 -8.34 22.66 3.58
C SER A 427 -9.37 22.55 2.44
N GLY A 428 -9.65 21.33 1.96
CA GLY A 428 -10.58 21.09 0.85
C GLY A 428 -10.07 21.56 -0.52
N ILE A 429 -8.75 21.74 -0.67
CA ILE A 429 -8.13 22.14 -1.95
C ILE A 429 -8.34 21.08 -3.03
N PHE A 430 -8.15 19.82 -2.65
CA PHE A 430 -8.24 18.70 -3.56
C PHE A 430 -9.71 18.29 -3.70
N PRO A 431 -10.32 18.48 -4.89
CA PRO A 431 -11.64 17.93 -5.15
C PRO A 431 -11.58 16.41 -5.18
N VAL A 432 -12.73 15.76 -5.00
CA VAL A 432 -12.81 14.30 -5.04
C VAL A 432 -12.58 13.84 -6.48
N LEU A 433 -11.46 13.15 -6.69
CA LEU A 433 -11.13 12.38 -7.87
C LEU A 433 -12.03 11.15 -7.96
N LYS A 434 -12.75 11.03 -9.08
CA LYS A 434 -13.57 9.88 -9.42
C LYS A 434 -12.93 9.09 -10.54
N ASP A 435 -13.37 7.83 -10.69
CA ASP A 435 -12.85 6.96 -11.76
C ASP A 435 -13.07 7.51 -13.18
N GLY A 436 -14.11 8.31 -13.39
CA GLY A 436 -14.38 8.96 -14.69
C GLY A 436 -13.43 10.13 -15.02
N ASP A 437 -12.81 10.75 -14.02
CA ASP A 437 -11.88 11.88 -14.21
C ASP A 437 -10.51 11.42 -14.75
N ALA A 438 -10.27 10.11 -14.71
CA ALA A 438 -9.03 9.47 -15.15
C ALA A 438 -8.99 9.15 -16.66
N GLU A 439 -10.13 9.30 -17.35
CA GLU A 439 -10.27 9.06 -18.79
C GLU A 439 -10.05 10.33 -19.64
N GLU A 440 -9.90 11.51 -19.02
CA GLU A 440 -9.58 12.81 -19.64
C GLU A 440 -8.09 13.18 -19.52
#